data_AF-J3GEM5-F1
#
_entry.id   AF-J3GEM5-F1
#
_cell.length_a   1.000
_cell.length_b   1.000
_cell.length_c   1.000
_cell.angle_alpha   90.00
_cell.angle_beta   90.00
_cell.angle_gamma   90.00
#
_symmetry.space_group_name_H-M   'P 1'
#
loop_
_entity.id
_entity.type
_entity.pdbx_description
1 polymer ?
#
loop_
_entity_poly.entity_id
_entity_poly.type
_entity_poly.pdbx_seq_one_letter_code
_entity_poly.pdbx_strand_id
1 'polypeptide(L)' 'MHPRFRVIETTGLEDGSKRYRVVDLVEGGSASKHGVFNVRTEAEAVCSLLNAEHFRQSGVGRTSLSI' A
#
# COMPACT_ATOMS: atom_id res chain seq x y z
N MET A 1 12.90 -2.31 10.26
CA MET A 1 12.12 -1.74 9.14
C MET A 1 10.71 -2.31 9.22
N HIS A 2 9.71 -1.47 9.48
CA HIS A 2 8.32 -1.90 9.47
C HIS A 2 7.71 -1.62 8.08
N PRO A 3 6.90 -2.54 7.52
CA PRO A 3 6.25 -2.32 6.22
C PRO A 3 5.26 -1.15 6.34
N ARG A 4 5.40 -0.18 5.43
CA ARG A 4 4.54 1.00 5.35
C ARG A 4 3.20 0.67 4.70
N PHE A 5 3.23 -0.23 3.72
CA PHE A 5 2.04 -0.64 2.98
C PHE A 5 1.60 -2.04 3.43
N ARG A 6 0.27 -2.27 3.49
CA ARG A 6 -0.32 -3.59 3.79
C ARG A 6 -1.51 -3.89 2.89
N VAL A 7 -1.72 -5.18 2.63
CA VAL A 7 -2.96 -5.67 2.01
C VAL A 7 -4.01 -5.91 3.10
N ILE A 8 -5.21 -5.35 2.90
CA ILE A 8 -6.39 -5.67 3.69
C ILE A 8 -7.45 -6.32 2.80
N GLU A 9 -8.19 -7.27 3.36
CA GLU A 9 -9.38 -7.82 2.72
C GLU A 9 -10.58 -6.93 3.05
N THR A 10 -11.38 -6.62 2.04
CA THR A 10 -12.65 -5.92 2.18
C THR A 10 -13.73 -6.69 1.46
N THR A 11 -14.94 -6.66 2.01
CA THR A 11 -16.11 -7.28 1.39
C THR A 11 -16.95 -6.17 0.77
N GLY A 12 -17.26 -6.29 -0.51
CA GLY A 12 -18.17 -5.38 -1.21
C GLY A 12 -19.55 -5.45 -0.57
N LEU A 13 -20.08 -4.31 -0.13
CA LEU A 13 -21.40 -4.25 0.52
C LEU A 13 -22.54 -4.62 -0.44
N GLU A 14 -22.38 -4.33 -1.74
CA GLU A 14 -23.41 -4.57 -2.76
C GLU A 14 -23.44 -6.01 -3.28
N ASP A 15 -22.27 -6.64 -3.42
CA ASP A 15 -22.11 -7.92 -4.14
C ASP A 15 -21.52 -9.03 -3.26
N GLY A 16 -21.08 -8.71 -2.04
CA GLY A 16 -20.42 -9.66 -1.15
C GLY A 16 -19.04 -10.12 -1.64
N SER A 17 -18.57 -9.64 -2.80
CA SER A 17 -17.27 -10.00 -3.34
C SER A 17 -16.13 -9.55 -2.45
N LYS A 18 -15.15 -10.45 -2.29
CA LYS A 18 -13.88 -10.11 -1.66
C LYS A 18 -13.06 -9.23 -2.59
N ARG A 19 -12.53 -8.15 -2.04
CA ARG A 19 -11.61 -7.22 -2.69
C ARG A 19 -10.44 -6.96 -1.78
N TYR A 20 -9.25 -6.98 -2.35
CA TYR A 20 -7.98 -6.77 -1.65
C TYR A 20 -7.53 -5.34 -1.89
N ARG A 21 -7.31 -4.57 -0.82
CA ARG A 21 -6.88 -3.18 -0.92
C ARG A 21 -5.47 -3.05 -0.38
N VAL A 22 -4.61 -2.36 -1.12
CA VAL A 22 -3.29 -1.95 -0.61
C VAL A 22 -3.46 -0.61 0.07
N VAL A 23 -3.12 -0.54 1.36
CA VAL A 23 -3.25 0.65 2.20
C VAL A 23 -1.90 1.12 2.74
N ASP A 24 -1.67 2.44 2.73
CA ASP A 24 -0.61 3.07 3.52
C ASP A 24 -1.04 3.11 5.00
N LEU A 25 -0.18 2.66 5.91
CA LEU A 25 -0.41 2.68 7.35
C LEU A 25 0.01 4.01 8.01
N VAL A 26 0.79 4.82 7.32
CA VAL A 26 1.31 6.11 7.79
C VAL A 26 0.39 7.24 7.38
N GLU A 27 -0.09 7.23 6.13
CA GLU A 27 -1.08 8.19 5.64
C GLU A 27 -2.50 7.64 5.82
N GLY A 28 -3.32 8.33 6.62
CA GLY A 28 -4.72 7.96 6.84
C GLY A 28 -5.66 8.42 5.73
N GLY A 29 -6.88 7.87 5.72
CA GLY A 29 -7.96 8.37 4.87
C GLY A 29 -7.87 7.96 3.39
N SER A 30 -8.42 8.78 2.50
CA SER A 30 -8.52 8.44 1.06
C SER A 30 -7.15 8.41 0.35
N ALA A 31 -6.15 9.12 0.88
CA ALA A 31 -4.77 9.13 0.39
C ALA A 31 -4.06 7.78 0.57
N SER A 32 -4.56 6.91 1.46
CA SER A 32 -4.00 5.57 1.70
C SER A 32 -4.23 4.58 0.56
N LYS A 33 -5.04 4.90 -0.46
CA LYS A 33 -5.56 3.90 -1.40
C LYS A 33 -4.63 3.73 -2.60
N HIS A 34 -3.78 2.71 -2.56
CA HIS A 34 -2.84 2.39 -3.64
C HIS A 34 -3.41 1.42 -4.69
N GLY A 35 -4.59 0.88 -4.45
CA GLY A 35 -5.31 0.03 -5.40
C GLY A 35 -6.39 -0.82 -4.75
N VAL A 36 -7.27 -1.36 -5.59
CA VAL A 36 -8.28 -2.36 -5.22
C VAL A 36 -8.18 -3.49 -6.23
N PHE A 37 -8.00 -4.72 -5.75
CA PHE A 37 -7.74 -5.89 -6.56
C PHE A 37 -8.76 -6.99 -6.25
N ASN A 38 -9.13 -7.77 -7.25
CA ASN A 38 -10.00 -8.94 -7.04
C ASN A 38 -9.19 -10.19 -6.67
N VAL A 39 -7.88 -10.20 -6.95
CA VAL A 39 -6.97 -11.31 -6.64
C VAL A 39 -5.97 -10.89 -5.57
N ARG A 40 -5.82 -11.72 -4.53
CA ARG A 40 -4.90 -11.45 -3.41
C ARG A 40 -3.45 -11.33 -3.88
N THR A 41 -3.01 -12.23 -4.75
CA THR A 41 -1.63 -12.29 -5.23
C THR A 41 -1.21 -11.00 -5.96
N GLU A 42 -2.12 -10.39 -6.71
CA GLU A 42 -1.86 -9.10 -7.37
C GLU A 42 -1.68 -7.98 -6.34
N ALA A 43 -2.54 -7.93 -5.32
CA ALA A 43 -2.40 -6.96 -4.24
C ALA A 43 -1.08 -7.14 -3.45
N GLU A 44 -0.68 -8.39 -3.20
CA GLU A 44 0.58 -8.71 -2.51
C GLU A 44 1.81 -8.33 -3.33
N ALA A 45 1.77 -8.49 -4.66
CA ALA A 45 2.83 -8.07 -5.56
C ALA A 45 3.02 -6.55 -5.54
N VAL A 46 1.91 -5.79 -5.63
CA VAL A 46 1.93 -4.32 -5.53
C VAL A 46 2.38 -3.87 -4.14
N CYS A 47 1.88 -4.49 -3.08
CA CYS A 47 2.29 -4.20 -1.70
C CYS A 47 3.81 -4.42 -1.51
N SER A 48 4.35 -5.51 -2.06
CA SER A 48 5.77 -5.82 -1.98
C SER A 48 6.63 -4.81 -2.76
N LEU A 49 6.18 -4.40 -3.95
CA LEU A 49 6.84 -3.36 -4.74
C LEU A 49 6.93 -2.04 -3.97
N LEU A 50 5.80 -1.56 -3.43
CA LEU A 50 5.74 -0.29 -2.70
C LEU A 50 6.61 -0.32 -1.44
N ASN A 51 6.63 -1.44 -0.71
CA ASN A 51 7.51 -1.59 0.46
C ASN A 51 9.00 -1.63 0.06
N ALA A 52 9.35 -2.25 -1.07
CA ALA A 52 10.72 -2.27 -1.58
C ALA A 52 11.17 -0.87 -2.05
N GLU A 53 10.31 -0.11 -2.73
CA GLU A 53 10.59 1.28 -3.11
C GLU A 53 10.78 2.17 -1.89
N HIS A 54 9.91 2.04 -0.88
CA HIS A 54 10.04 2.76 0.37
C HIS A 54 11.37 2.45 1.10
N PHE A 55 11.78 1.18 1.11
CA PHE A 55 13.07 0.77 1.66
C PHE A 55 14.22 1.45 0.92
N ARG A 56 14.17 1.50 -0.41
CA ARG A 56 15.20 2.16 -1.25
C ARG A 56 15.25 3.67 -1.02
N GLN A 57 14.10 4.33 -0.86
CA GLN A 57 14.03 5.75 -0.52
C GLN A 57 14.49 6.06 0.91
N SER A 58 14.35 5.11 1.84
CA SER A 58 14.84 5.26 3.21
C SER A 58 16.35 4.99 3.33
N GLY A 59 16.94 4.23 2.41
CA GLY A 59 18.38 3.93 2.35
C GLY A 59 19.23 5.00 1.65
N VAL A 60 18.63 5.81 0.77
CA VAL A 60 19.23 7.05 0.28
C VAL A 60 18.74 8.16 1.19
N GLY A 61 19.61 8.63 2.09
CA GLY A 61 19.31 9.77 2.94
C GLY A 61 18.67 10.89 2.12
N ARG A 62 17.38 11.15 2.37
CA ARG A 62 16.66 12.29 1.80
C ARG A 62 17.42 13.53 2.24
N THR A 63 18.28 14.00 1.37
CA THR A 63 18.82 15.35 1.44
C THR A 63 17.61 16.26 1.35
N SER A 64 17.42 17.02 2.42
CA SER A 64 16.42 18.08 2.52
C SER A 64 16.56 18.98 1.29
N LEU A 65 15.56 18.99 0.42
CA LEU A 65 15.33 20.10 -0.49
C LEU A 65 14.10 20.83 0.02
N SER A 66 14.38 21.70 1.00
CA SER A 66 13.52 22.84 1.28
C SER A 66 13.83 23.89 0.21
N ILE A 67 12.82 24.33 -0.52
CA ILE A 67 12.81 25.63 -1.22
C ILE A 67 11.81 26.51 -0.48
#